data_AF-A0A2N2LVW6-F1
#
_entry.id   AF-A0A2N2LVW6-F1
#
_cell.length_a   1.000
_cell.length_b   1.000
_cell.length_c   1.000
_cell.angle_alpha   90.00
_cell.angle_beta   90.00
_cell.angle_gamma   90.00
#
_symmetry.space_group_name_H-M   'P 1'
#
loop_
_entity.id
_entity.type
_entity.pdbx_description
1 polymer ?
#
loop_
_entity_poly.entity_id
_entity_poly.type
_entity_poly.pdbx_seq_one_letter_code
_entity_poly.pdbx_strand_id
1 'polypeptide(L)'
;VLVILFFNRLRSLKEWAYAAFLGALVNNPAMGGAELATTIVDSYISEDYRITDDEARLSFVEENYDSGTDLSAEQVAEDMSVDVTMTAVDLSQIAALDEAVNQLALVLTHVDQSSVAAARSYAQSYTSVFDKDIPDSFIDLGNFVALVSDETGDSDVASAAQQVFNVLQQAVLAEKHGEQKPGSTGISFYFPNSELYSMTTDEEWVSYTTIADRFAAASLWDDFLVFHYMGKEINSDSVDLSVLNPVSGTSTQDFSEAIAASAPETGATVEAPGSGDITIGEVTSTSYELAPDETATISADVSGTNIGYVFYYVSYYSEDDDSYLMADMEFLSSETSKEIGGSVYPDWGEETTFTVSTDWSPTVYYLNDGVDEAFIYLEPEIYGVTYEE
;
A
#
# COMPACT_ATOMS: atom_id res chain seq x y z
N VAL A 1 14.70 19.52 -3.81
CA VAL A 1 13.45 18.96 -4.36
C VAL A 1 13.78 17.64 -5.02
N LEU A 2 13.07 16.58 -4.66
CA LEU A 2 13.20 15.24 -5.23
C LEU A 2 11.86 14.89 -5.89
N VAL A 3 11.90 14.23 -7.05
CA VAL A 3 10.71 13.63 -7.69
C VAL A 3 10.84 12.12 -7.53
N ILE A 4 9.83 11.49 -6.94
CA ILE A 4 9.80 10.04 -6.68
C ILE A 4 8.67 9.43 -7.50
N LEU A 5 8.93 8.30 -8.16
CA LEU A 5 7.94 7.50 -8.90
C LEU A 5 7.88 6.08 -8.36
N PHE A 6 6.65 5.56 -8.24
CA PHE A 6 6.40 4.13 -8.07
C PHE A 6 5.42 3.64 -9.15
N PHE A 7 5.68 2.46 -9.70
CA PHE A 7 4.91 1.82 -10.76
C PHE A 7 4.52 0.40 -10.31
N ASN A 8 3.26 -0.02 -10.55
CA ASN A 8 2.86 -1.41 -10.40
C ASN A 8 2.73 -2.16 -11.75
N ARG A 9 2.39 -1.48 -12.86
CA ARG A 9 2.21 -2.14 -14.19
C ARG A 9 3.34 -1.90 -15.18
N LEU A 10 3.76 -2.98 -15.84
CA LEU A 10 4.74 -3.01 -16.93
C LEU A 10 4.12 -2.69 -18.31
N ARG A 11 3.36 -1.59 -18.47
CA ARG A 11 2.96 -1.10 -19.82
C ARG A 11 3.95 -0.07 -20.35
N SER A 12 4.04 0.06 -21.68
CA SER A 12 5.20 0.64 -22.41
C SER A 12 5.47 2.14 -22.21
N LEU A 13 4.63 2.86 -21.46
CA LEU A 13 4.86 4.24 -21.05
C LEU A 13 5.38 4.26 -19.61
N LYS A 14 6.66 3.94 -19.46
CA LYS A 14 7.42 4.14 -18.21
C LYS A 14 8.01 5.55 -18.11
N GLU A 15 7.54 6.47 -18.95
CA GLU A 15 8.27 7.69 -19.27
C GLU A 15 7.48 8.93 -18.84
N TRP A 16 8.22 9.97 -18.46
CA TRP A 16 7.66 11.25 -18.06
C TRP A 16 7.13 11.98 -19.30
N ALA A 17 6.23 12.94 -19.11
CA ALA A 17 5.79 13.85 -20.16
C ALA A 17 6.91 14.84 -20.58
N TYR A 18 8.01 14.32 -21.13
CA TYR A 18 9.25 15.06 -21.41
C TYR A 18 9.01 16.29 -22.27
N ALA A 19 8.17 16.18 -23.30
CA ALA A 19 7.84 17.31 -24.16
C ALA A 19 7.18 18.46 -23.38
N ALA A 20 6.30 18.14 -22.43
CA ALA A 20 5.56 19.11 -21.63
C ALA A 20 6.49 19.86 -20.67
N PHE A 21 7.11 19.17 -19.70
CA PHE A 21 7.90 19.85 -18.68
C PHE A 21 9.21 20.44 -19.22
N LEU A 22 9.84 19.84 -20.25
CA LEU A 22 11.00 20.47 -20.90
C LEU A 22 10.57 21.69 -21.72
N GLY A 23 9.39 21.64 -22.35
CA GLY A 23 8.79 22.80 -23.02
C GLY A 23 8.55 23.96 -22.04
N ALA A 24 7.99 23.66 -20.86
CA ALA A 24 7.81 24.63 -19.79
C ALA A 24 9.15 25.23 -19.33
N LEU A 25 10.19 24.41 -19.17
CA LEU A 25 11.53 24.87 -18.80
C LEU A 25 12.19 25.72 -19.90
N VAL A 26 12.00 25.40 -21.17
CA VAL A 26 12.49 26.21 -22.30
C VAL A 26 11.78 27.56 -22.36
N ASN A 27 10.47 27.59 -22.09
CA ASN A 27 9.67 28.80 -22.07
C ASN A 27 9.95 29.68 -20.84
N ASN A 28 10.30 29.07 -19.71
CA ASN A 28 10.71 29.76 -18.48
C ASN A 28 12.03 29.18 -17.93
N PRO A 29 13.20 29.56 -18.50
CA PRO A 29 14.49 29.05 -18.03
C PRO A 29 14.88 29.51 -16.61
N ALA A 30 14.15 30.48 -16.06
CA ALA A 30 14.33 30.96 -14.69
C ALA A 30 13.50 30.18 -13.65
N MET A 31 12.71 29.19 -14.09
CA MET A 31 11.90 28.30 -13.26
C MET A 31 12.74 27.69 -12.13
N GLY A 32 12.22 27.77 -10.91
CA GLY A 32 12.86 27.16 -9.74
C GLY A 32 12.71 25.64 -9.72
N GLY A 33 13.55 24.95 -8.94
CA GLY A 33 13.45 23.48 -8.82
C GLY A 33 12.11 22.97 -8.28
N ALA A 34 11.45 23.75 -7.41
CA ALA A 34 10.10 23.41 -6.91
C ALA A 34 9.05 23.51 -8.02
N GLU A 35 9.03 24.62 -8.76
CA GLU A 35 8.11 24.85 -9.88
C GLU A 35 8.32 23.80 -10.99
N LEU A 36 9.58 23.44 -11.29
CA LEU A 36 9.90 22.38 -12.25
C LEU A 36 9.39 21.01 -11.79
N ALA A 37 9.61 20.65 -10.52
CA ALA A 37 9.16 19.38 -9.98
C ALA A 37 7.63 19.26 -9.96
N THR A 38 6.93 20.32 -9.55
CA THR A 38 5.45 20.39 -9.65
C THR A 38 5.00 20.24 -11.11
N THR A 39 5.66 20.92 -12.06
CA THR A 39 5.34 20.79 -13.49
C THR A 39 5.52 19.36 -14.00
N ILE A 40 6.57 18.66 -13.56
CA ILE A 40 6.77 17.24 -13.88
C ILE A 40 5.59 16.41 -13.35
N VAL A 41 5.15 16.68 -12.11
CA VAL A 41 4.05 15.95 -11.49
C VAL A 41 2.74 16.15 -12.23
N ASP A 42 2.37 17.41 -12.44
CA ASP A 42 1.09 17.79 -13.05
C ASP A 42 0.97 17.30 -14.49
N SER A 43 2.08 17.33 -15.25
CA SER A 43 2.11 16.94 -16.67
C SER A 43 2.09 15.43 -16.92
N TYR A 44 2.40 14.62 -15.91
CA TYR A 44 2.60 13.18 -16.11
C TYR A 44 1.35 12.47 -16.61
N ILE A 45 1.54 11.65 -17.66
CA ILE A 45 0.49 10.98 -18.45
C ILE A 45 -0.39 11.98 -19.22
N SER A 46 -1.07 12.88 -18.54
CA SER A 46 -2.07 13.77 -19.15
C SER A 46 -1.50 14.70 -20.23
N GLU A 47 -0.22 15.07 -20.15
CA GLU A 47 0.45 15.91 -21.15
C GLU A 47 1.58 15.16 -21.90
N ASP A 48 1.60 13.83 -21.85
CA ASP A 48 2.57 13.06 -22.64
C ASP A 48 2.31 13.29 -24.13
N TYR A 49 3.38 13.47 -24.92
CA TYR A 49 3.28 13.64 -26.37
C TYR A 49 2.66 12.41 -27.05
N ARG A 50 2.96 11.20 -26.57
CA ARG A 50 2.37 9.95 -27.06
C ARG A 50 0.87 9.84 -26.78
N ILE A 51 0.31 10.73 -25.97
CA ILE A 51 -1.12 10.79 -25.65
C ILE A 51 -1.76 12.01 -26.32
N THR A 52 -1.15 13.18 -26.22
CA THR A 52 -1.74 14.44 -26.69
C THR A 52 -1.64 14.66 -28.20
N ASP A 53 -0.63 14.10 -28.88
CA ASP A 53 -0.48 14.20 -30.33
C ASP A 53 -1.24 13.07 -31.04
N ASP A 54 -2.02 13.42 -32.07
CA ASP A 54 -2.93 12.47 -32.73
C ASP A 54 -2.20 11.32 -33.44
N GLU A 55 -1.08 11.59 -34.12
CA GLU A 55 -0.31 10.58 -34.85
C GLU A 55 0.45 9.67 -33.88
N ALA A 56 1.09 10.25 -32.86
CA ALA A 56 1.77 9.49 -31.83
C ALA A 56 0.81 8.64 -30.99
N ARG A 57 -0.38 9.17 -30.65
CA ARG A 57 -1.43 8.45 -29.94
C ARG A 57 -1.94 7.27 -30.75
N LEU A 58 -2.18 7.44 -32.05
CA LEU A 58 -2.58 6.33 -32.90
C LEU A 58 -1.57 5.17 -32.84
N SER A 59 -0.28 5.45 -32.98
CA SER A 59 0.78 4.44 -32.85
C SER A 59 0.82 3.82 -31.46
N PHE A 60 0.67 4.62 -30.40
CA PHE A 60 0.64 4.11 -29.02
C PHE A 60 -0.56 3.20 -28.78
N VAL A 61 -1.74 3.57 -29.27
CA VAL A 61 -2.96 2.78 -29.14
C VAL A 61 -2.83 1.46 -29.90
N GLU A 62 -2.30 1.48 -31.13
CA GLU A 62 -2.02 0.26 -31.91
C GLU A 62 -1.02 -0.69 -31.23
N GLU A 63 -0.07 -0.16 -30.45
CA GLU A 63 0.95 -0.95 -29.73
C GLU A 63 0.43 -1.57 -28.42
N ASN A 64 -0.51 -0.91 -27.73
CA ASN A 64 -0.85 -1.22 -26.34
C ASN A 64 -2.31 -1.65 -26.15
N TYR A 65 -3.17 -1.48 -27.15
CA TYR A 65 -4.58 -1.83 -27.13
C TYR A 65 -4.93 -2.72 -28.33
N ASP A 66 -6.07 -3.40 -28.25
CA ASP A 66 -6.55 -4.23 -29.35
C ASP A 66 -6.79 -3.40 -30.62
N SER A 67 -6.37 -3.97 -31.75
CA SER A 67 -6.34 -3.29 -33.05
C SER A 67 -7.72 -2.79 -33.47
N GLY A 68 -7.88 -1.47 -33.61
CA GLY A 68 -9.07 -0.82 -34.18
C GLY A 68 -9.85 0.10 -33.24
N THR A 69 -9.39 0.29 -32.00
CA THR A 69 -10.03 1.19 -31.04
C THR A 69 -9.57 2.63 -31.28
N ASP A 70 -10.49 3.53 -31.65
CA ASP A 70 -10.22 4.99 -31.73
C ASP A 70 -10.41 5.59 -30.34
N LEU A 71 -9.32 5.69 -29.56
CA LEU A 71 -9.33 6.25 -28.21
C LEU A 71 -8.93 7.74 -28.24
N SER A 72 -9.70 8.56 -27.53
CA SER A 72 -9.35 9.96 -27.31
C SER A 72 -8.13 10.07 -26.38
N ALA A 73 -7.43 11.22 -26.41
CA ALA A 73 -6.34 11.49 -25.49
C ALA A 73 -6.77 11.36 -24.01
N GLU A 74 -7.99 11.78 -23.70
CA GLU A 74 -8.56 11.69 -22.36
C GLU A 74 -8.79 10.25 -21.93
N GLN A 75 -9.35 9.41 -22.81
CA GLN A 75 -9.57 7.98 -22.53
C GLN A 75 -8.25 7.22 -22.34
N VAL A 76 -7.23 7.52 -23.16
CA VAL A 76 -5.90 6.92 -22.98
C VAL A 76 -5.28 7.40 -21.67
N ALA A 77 -5.36 8.69 -21.36
CA ALA A 77 -4.80 9.23 -20.13
C ALA A 77 -5.47 8.65 -18.87
N GLU A 78 -6.80 8.46 -18.92
CA GLU A 78 -7.59 7.85 -17.84
C GLU A 78 -7.18 6.40 -17.59
N ASP A 79 -7.22 5.53 -18.62
CA ASP A 79 -6.79 4.11 -18.52
C ASP A 79 -5.35 3.97 -18.03
N MET A 80 -4.48 4.89 -18.45
CA MET A 80 -3.09 4.90 -18.04
C MET A 80 -2.84 5.41 -16.62
N SER A 81 -3.75 6.22 -16.09
CA SER A 81 -3.60 6.80 -14.76
C SER A 81 -4.14 5.91 -13.65
N VAL A 82 -4.76 4.77 -13.96
CA VAL A 82 -5.46 3.89 -12.98
C VAL A 82 -4.56 3.43 -11.83
N ASP A 83 -3.31 3.05 -12.11
CA ASP A 83 -2.41 2.40 -11.15
C ASP A 83 -1.01 3.05 -11.12
N VAL A 84 -1.00 4.37 -10.89
CA VAL A 84 0.23 5.16 -10.87
C VAL A 84 0.32 5.97 -9.59
N THR A 85 1.55 6.32 -9.21
CA THR A 85 1.81 7.36 -8.21
C THR A 85 3.02 8.17 -8.60
N MET A 86 3.01 9.47 -8.28
CA MET A 86 4.18 10.32 -8.39
C MET A 86 4.08 11.51 -7.45
N THR A 87 5.22 11.93 -6.90
CA THR A 87 5.28 13.05 -5.97
C THR A 87 6.54 13.90 -6.15
N ALA A 88 6.38 15.20 -5.92
CA ALA A 88 7.47 16.15 -5.75
C ALA A 88 7.59 16.54 -4.27
N VAL A 89 8.78 16.35 -3.68
CA VAL A 89 9.05 16.63 -2.26
C VAL A 89 10.07 17.75 -2.08
N ASP A 90 9.76 18.72 -1.23
CA ASP A 90 10.74 19.68 -0.70
C ASP A 90 11.62 19.03 0.37
N LEU A 91 12.83 18.67 -0.04
CA LEU A 91 13.87 18.11 0.83
C LEU A 91 14.26 19.01 2.01
N SER A 92 13.95 20.32 1.97
CA SER A 92 14.19 21.20 3.11
C SER A 92 13.28 20.88 4.31
N GLN A 93 12.16 20.21 4.07
CA GLN A 93 11.15 19.86 5.08
C GLN A 93 11.35 18.46 5.69
N ILE A 94 12.21 17.62 5.10
CA ILE A 94 12.37 16.22 5.54
C ILE A 94 12.83 16.11 6.99
N ALA A 95 13.70 17.00 7.47
CA ALA A 95 14.11 16.98 8.87
C ALA A 95 12.93 17.28 9.84
N ALA A 96 12.01 18.17 9.45
CA ALA A 96 10.82 18.46 10.25
C ALA A 96 9.81 17.31 10.17
N LEU A 97 9.70 16.65 9.01
CA LEU A 97 8.82 15.50 8.85
C LEU A 97 9.29 14.33 9.71
N ASP A 98 10.59 14.04 9.69
CA ASP A 98 11.20 12.99 10.50
C ASP A 98 11.09 13.29 11.99
N GLU A 99 11.26 14.55 12.41
CA GLU A 99 10.99 14.98 13.79
C GLU A 99 9.55 14.68 14.23
N ALA A 100 8.56 14.93 13.37
CA ALA A 100 7.16 14.62 13.66
C ALA A 100 6.92 13.10 13.71
N VAL A 101 7.54 12.32 12.83
CA VAL A 101 7.48 10.85 12.85
C VAL A 101 8.13 10.29 14.11
N ASN A 102 9.22 10.89 14.60
CA ASN A 102 9.86 10.51 15.85
C ASN A 102 8.93 10.73 17.05
N GLN A 103 8.17 11.84 17.07
CA GLN A 103 7.15 12.04 18.11
C GLN A 103 6.03 11.02 18.02
N LEU A 104 5.59 10.66 16.80
CA LEU A 104 4.61 9.60 16.59
C LEU A 104 5.12 8.26 17.11
N ALA A 105 6.33 7.85 16.74
CA ALA A 105 6.97 6.61 17.18
C ALA A 105 6.99 6.47 18.71
N LEU A 106 7.29 7.57 19.42
CA LEU A 106 7.29 7.59 20.89
C LEU A 106 5.89 7.36 21.47
N VAL A 107 4.86 8.08 20.99
CA VAL A 107 3.50 7.91 21.53
C VAL A 107 2.88 6.56 21.17
N LEU A 108 3.26 5.97 20.03
CA LEU A 108 2.84 4.63 19.65
C LEU A 108 3.32 3.55 20.63
N THR A 109 4.37 3.80 21.42
CA THR A 109 4.80 2.85 22.46
C THR A 109 3.85 2.75 23.66
N HIS A 110 2.87 3.66 23.77
CA HIS A 110 1.94 3.74 24.89
C HIS A 110 0.54 3.22 24.58
N VAL A 111 0.31 2.71 23.36
CA VAL A 111 -0.96 2.16 22.92
C VAL A 111 -0.87 0.67 22.66
N ASP A 112 -2.03 0.04 22.46
CA ASP A 112 -2.10 -1.37 22.07
C ASP A 112 -1.46 -1.59 20.70
N GLN A 113 -0.44 -2.46 20.65
CA GLN A 113 0.29 -2.75 19.42
C GLN A 113 -0.56 -3.52 18.40
N SER A 114 -1.63 -4.17 18.83
CA SER A 114 -2.60 -4.79 17.92
C SER A 114 -3.33 -3.76 17.07
N SER A 115 -3.73 -2.60 17.63
CA SER A 115 -4.30 -1.48 16.87
C SER A 115 -3.31 -0.90 15.86
N VAL A 116 -2.02 -0.85 16.20
CA VAL A 116 -0.98 -0.38 15.26
C VAL A 116 -0.78 -1.38 14.12
N ALA A 117 -0.80 -2.68 14.42
CA ALA A 117 -0.72 -3.74 13.42
C ALA A 117 -1.98 -3.79 12.52
N ALA A 118 -3.16 -3.50 13.07
CA ALA A 118 -4.39 -3.35 12.32
C ALA A 118 -4.28 -2.17 11.33
N ALA A 119 -3.88 -0.99 11.80
CA ALA A 119 -3.65 0.18 10.95
C ALA A 119 -2.65 -0.10 9.81
N ARG A 120 -1.56 -0.84 10.08
CA ARG A 120 -0.61 -1.29 9.05
C ARG A 120 -1.29 -2.16 7.99
N SER A 121 -2.20 -3.04 8.39
CA SER A 121 -2.85 -4.01 7.49
C SER A 121 -3.83 -3.36 6.50
N TYR A 122 -4.36 -2.19 6.86
CA TYR A 122 -5.28 -1.41 6.01
C TYR A 122 -4.60 -0.27 5.26
N ALA A 123 -3.32 0.02 5.57
CA ALA A 123 -2.61 1.11 4.94
C ALA A 123 -2.33 0.83 3.47
N GLN A 124 -2.49 1.85 2.61
CA GLN A 124 -2.17 1.77 1.20
C GLN A 124 -0.72 1.32 1.03
N SER A 125 -0.55 0.15 0.43
CA SER A 125 0.76 -0.43 0.19
C SER A 125 1.27 -0.16 -1.21
N TYR A 126 2.59 -0.29 -1.35
CA TYR A 126 3.31 -0.20 -2.61
C TYR A 126 4.24 -1.40 -2.74
N THR A 127 4.54 -1.74 -3.99
CA THR A 127 5.30 -2.94 -4.35
C THR A 127 6.55 -3.10 -3.48
N SER A 128 6.61 -4.22 -2.78
CA SER A 128 7.78 -4.67 -2.06
C SER A 128 8.89 -5.07 -3.02
N VAL A 129 10.15 -4.70 -2.71
CA VAL A 129 11.33 -5.23 -3.41
C VAL A 129 11.75 -6.62 -2.90
N PHE A 130 11.06 -7.10 -1.86
CA PHE A 130 11.24 -8.43 -1.28
C PHE A 130 10.43 -9.46 -2.07
N ASP A 131 10.24 -10.66 -1.50
CA ASP A 131 9.47 -11.71 -2.17
C ASP A 131 8.01 -11.28 -2.40
N LYS A 132 7.45 -11.65 -3.56
CA LYS A 132 6.04 -11.41 -3.90
C LYS A 132 5.06 -12.18 -3.00
N ASP A 133 5.55 -13.23 -2.36
CA ASP A 133 4.76 -14.06 -1.46
C ASP A 133 4.71 -13.49 -0.03
N ILE A 134 5.39 -12.36 0.22
CA ILE A 134 5.39 -11.64 1.49
C ILE A 134 4.57 -10.35 1.31
N PRO A 135 3.67 -10.02 2.25
CA PRO A 135 2.93 -8.77 2.22
C PRO A 135 3.81 -7.54 2.01
N ASP A 136 3.29 -6.58 1.28
CA ASP A 136 4.01 -5.34 1.00
C ASP A 136 4.47 -4.64 2.28
N SER A 137 5.66 -4.05 2.21
CA SER A 137 6.36 -3.47 3.36
C SER A 137 6.60 -1.98 3.24
N PHE A 138 6.31 -1.39 2.08
CA PHE A 138 6.27 0.06 1.92
C PHE A 138 4.81 0.48 1.91
N ILE A 139 4.42 1.27 2.91
CA ILE A 139 3.05 1.77 3.04
C ILE A 139 3.05 3.30 3.06
N ASP A 140 1.94 3.90 2.67
CA ASP A 140 1.78 5.35 2.67
C ASP A 140 1.78 5.93 4.09
N LEU A 141 2.62 6.95 4.32
CA LEU A 141 2.78 7.58 5.63
C LEU A 141 1.51 8.29 6.08
N GLY A 142 0.90 9.10 5.22
CA GLY A 142 -0.29 9.86 5.58
C GLY A 142 -1.50 8.96 5.83
N ASN A 143 -1.69 7.92 5.01
CA ASN A 143 -2.75 6.94 5.18
C ASN A 143 -2.57 6.13 6.48
N PHE A 144 -1.36 5.60 6.74
CA PHE A 144 -1.06 4.91 7.98
C PHE A 144 -1.32 5.80 9.21
N VAL A 145 -0.90 7.06 9.16
CA VAL A 145 -1.08 8.01 10.25
C VAL A 145 -2.57 8.29 10.55
N ALA A 146 -3.40 8.38 9.50
CA ALA A 146 -4.84 8.51 9.66
C ALA A 146 -5.46 7.24 10.27
N LEU A 147 -5.07 6.06 9.76
CA LEU A 147 -5.54 4.76 10.24
C LEU A 147 -5.16 4.52 11.70
N VAL A 148 -3.90 4.73 12.08
CA VAL A 148 -3.45 4.48 13.46
C VAL A 148 -4.10 5.44 14.47
N SER A 149 -4.43 6.66 14.05
CA SER A 149 -5.21 7.58 14.88
C SER A 149 -6.65 7.10 15.08
N ASP A 150 -7.28 6.49 14.07
CA ASP A 150 -8.64 5.94 14.18
C ASP A 150 -8.65 4.66 15.01
N GLU A 151 -7.79 3.70 14.67
CA GLU A 151 -7.73 2.37 15.28
C GLU A 151 -7.32 2.39 16.76
N THR A 152 -6.53 3.39 17.18
CA THR A 152 -6.16 3.54 18.60
C THR A 152 -7.18 4.36 19.39
N GLY A 153 -7.87 5.32 18.75
CA GLY A 153 -8.73 6.29 19.41
C GLY A 153 -8.01 7.15 20.48
N ASP A 154 -6.68 7.12 20.53
CA ASP A 154 -5.88 7.77 21.57
C ASP A 154 -5.60 9.24 21.23
N SER A 155 -5.74 10.13 22.22
CA SER A 155 -5.61 11.57 22.00
C SER A 155 -4.18 12.04 21.75
N ASP A 156 -3.19 11.35 22.33
CA ASP A 156 -1.78 11.67 22.14
C ASP A 156 -1.32 11.18 20.75
N VAL A 157 -1.77 9.98 20.34
CA VAL A 157 -1.61 9.49 18.96
C VAL A 157 -2.26 10.44 17.97
N ALA A 158 -3.52 10.85 18.17
CA ALA A 158 -4.20 11.79 17.28
C ALA A 158 -3.46 13.14 17.17
N SER A 159 -2.88 13.63 18.27
CA SER A 159 -2.12 14.87 18.29
C SER A 159 -0.78 14.76 17.55
N ALA A 160 -0.09 13.62 17.67
CA ALA A 160 1.14 13.34 16.93
C ALA A 160 0.86 13.10 15.44
N ALA A 161 -0.20 12.35 15.13
CA ALA A 161 -0.68 12.09 13.78
C ALA A 161 -0.99 13.40 13.04
N GLN A 162 -1.70 14.33 13.68
CA GLN A 162 -1.99 15.64 13.10
C GLN A 162 -0.71 16.45 12.81
N GLN A 163 0.33 16.32 13.65
CA GLN A 163 1.62 16.98 13.40
C GLN A 163 2.32 16.39 12.18
N VAL A 164 2.36 15.05 12.05
CA VAL A 164 2.90 14.39 10.86
C VAL A 164 2.16 14.85 9.61
N PHE A 165 0.83 14.85 9.62
CA PHE A 165 0.02 15.30 8.48
C PHE A 165 0.28 16.77 8.10
N ASN A 166 0.44 17.65 9.08
CA ASN A 166 0.72 19.07 8.84
C ASN A 166 2.09 19.29 8.20
N VAL A 167 3.11 18.53 8.59
CA VAL A 167 4.46 18.65 8.02
C VAL A 167 4.56 17.92 6.69
N LEU A 168 3.86 16.80 6.52
CA LEU A 168 3.77 16.08 5.26
C LEU A 168 3.19 16.97 4.16
N GLN A 169 2.10 17.69 4.42
CA GLN A 169 1.53 18.66 3.48
C GLN A 169 2.47 19.84 3.14
N GLN A 170 3.44 20.16 4.00
CA GLN A 170 4.45 21.17 3.69
C GLN A 170 5.61 20.59 2.86
N ALA A 171 5.94 19.32 3.09
CA ALA A 171 6.98 18.62 2.37
C ALA A 171 6.55 18.25 0.94
N VAL A 172 5.30 17.81 0.75
CA VAL A 172 4.77 17.40 -0.55
C VAL A 172 4.32 18.62 -1.35
N LEU A 173 5.06 18.94 -2.41
CA LEU A 173 4.81 20.08 -3.29
C LEU A 173 3.73 19.78 -4.34
N ALA A 174 3.66 18.53 -4.78
CA ALA A 174 2.68 18.01 -5.72
C ALA A 174 2.64 16.48 -5.56
N GLU A 175 1.45 15.91 -5.71
CA GLU A 175 1.16 14.48 -5.59
C GLU A 175 0.14 14.13 -6.67
N LYS A 176 0.30 12.95 -7.28
CA LYS A 176 -0.63 12.40 -8.26
C LYS A 176 -0.70 10.90 -8.08
N HIS A 177 -1.90 10.35 -7.96
CA HIS A 177 -2.13 8.91 -7.93
C HIS A 177 -3.36 8.51 -8.74
N GLY A 178 -3.43 7.22 -9.07
CA GLY A 178 -4.57 6.58 -9.69
C GLY A 178 -5.61 6.04 -8.71
N GLU A 179 -6.79 5.70 -9.22
CA GLU A 179 -7.88 5.15 -8.41
C GLU A 179 -7.56 3.80 -7.74
N GLN A 180 -6.63 3.00 -8.29
CA GLN A 180 -6.12 1.77 -7.66
C GLN A 180 -5.01 2.03 -6.62
N LYS A 181 -4.78 3.30 -6.28
CA LYS A 181 -3.82 3.73 -5.25
C LYS A 181 -4.49 4.71 -4.26
N PRO A 182 -5.68 4.39 -3.73
CA PRO A 182 -6.38 5.25 -2.79
C PRO A 182 -5.53 5.51 -1.55
N GLY A 183 -5.74 6.62 -0.88
CA GLY A 183 -5.02 6.96 0.35
C GLY A 183 -3.58 7.43 0.12
N SER A 184 -3.06 7.43 -1.11
CA SER A 184 -1.71 7.93 -1.39
C SER A 184 -1.57 9.41 -1.01
N THR A 185 -0.54 9.73 -0.23
CA THR A 185 -0.20 11.08 0.22
C THR A 185 1.19 11.52 -0.21
N GLY A 186 1.90 10.65 -0.93
CA GLY A 186 3.11 10.99 -1.68
C GLY A 186 4.43 10.59 -1.01
N ILE A 187 4.40 10.09 0.22
CA ILE A 187 5.58 9.56 0.92
C ILE A 187 5.25 8.20 1.50
N SER A 188 5.97 7.18 1.04
CA SER A 188 5.95 5.85 1.65
C SER A 188 7.11 5.67 2.63
N PHE A 189 6.94 4.75 3.58
CA PHE A 189 7.96 4.38 4.54
C PHE A 189 7.93 2.86 4.78
N TYR A 190 9.03 2.32 5.31
CA TYR A 190 9.18 0.89 5.54
C TYR A 190 8.49 0.46 6.84
N PHE A 191 7.43 -0.34 6.72
CA PHE A 191 6.77 -1.05 7.82
C PHE A 191 6.58 -2.53 7.42
N PRO A 192 7.57 -3.40 7.70
CA PRO A 192 7.45 -4.83 7.41
C PRO A 192 6.34 -5.47 8.25
N ASN A 193 5.88 -6.68 7.90
CA ASN A 193 5.13 -7.52 8.85
C ASN A 193 6.13 -8.31 9.72
N SER A 194 5.64 -9.08 10.70
CA SER A 194 6.53 -9.84 11.60
C SER A 194 7.39 -10.88 10.88
N GLU A 195 6.88 -11.50 9.82
CA GLU A 195 7.64 -12.46 8.99
C GLU A 195 8.83 -11.77 8.30
N LEU A 196 8.58 -10.68 7.57
CA LEU A 196 9.62 -9.94 6.89
C LEU A 196 10.60 -9.27 7.87
N TYR A 197 10.10 -8.78 8.99
CA TYR A 197 10.95 -8.21 10.04
C TYR A 197 11.92 -9.27 10.59
N SER A 198 11.43 -10.49 10.87
CA SER A 198 12.27 -11.62 11.28
C SER A 198 13.34 -11.93 10.22
N MET A 199 12.98 -11.98 8.94
CA MET A 199 13.92 -12.23 7.85
C MET A 199 15.00 -11.15 7.72
N THR A 200 14.63 -9.87 7.89
CA THR A 200 15.53 -8.72 7.69
C THR A 200 16.35 -8.34 8.92
N THR A 201 16.14 -9.05 10.03
CA THR A 201 16.91 -8.91 11.27
C THR A 201 17.79 -10.11 11.60
N ASP A 202 17.61 -11.24 10.92
CA ASP A 202 18.51 -12.40 11.01
C ASP A 202 19.83 -12.16 10.23
N GLU A 203 20.94 -12.74 10.69
CA GLU A 203 22.31 -12.49 10.22
C GLU A 203 22.53 -12.88 8.73
N GLU A 204 21.60 -13.63 8.14
CA GLU A 204 21.69 -14.13 6.76
C GLU A 204 21.28 -13.10 5.69
N TRP A 205 20.56 -12.04 6.06
CA TRP A 205 20.08 -11.02 5.12
C TRP A 205 20.68 -9.63 5.39
N VAL A 206 20.75 -8.80 4.35
CA VAL A 206 21.16 -7.39 4.53
C VAL A 206 20.06 -6.67 5.28
N SER A 207 20.36 -6.21 6.50
CA SER A 207 19.41 -5.45 7.30
C SER A 207 19.03 -4.13 6.62
N TYR A 208 17.74 -3.78 6.69
CA TYR A 208 17.21 -2.52 6.15
C TYR A 208 18.01 -1.30 6.64
N THR A 209 18.37 -1.28 7.93
CA THR A 209 19.13 -0.18 8.55
C THR A 209 20.56 -0.04 8.01
N THR A 210 21.11 -1.08 7.37
CA THR A 210 22.41 -0.97 6.69
C THR A 210 22.31 -0.23 5.36
N ILE A 211 21.13 -0.21 4.74
CA ILE A 211 20.85 0.51 3.48
C ILE A 211 20.32 1.92 3.78
N ALA A 212 19.47 2.04 4.80
CA ALA A 212 18.85 3.29 5.24
C ALA A 212 19.59 3.94 6.42
N ASP A 213 20.91 3.75 6.53
CA ASP A 213 21.74 4.11 7.68
C ASP A 213 21.60 5.57 8.15
N ARG A 214 21.56 6.50 7.20
CA ARG A 214 21.36 7.93 7.46
C ARG A 214 19.96 8.25 7.98
N PHE A 215 18.95 7.51 7.51
CA PHE A 215 17.59 7.65 8.03
C PHE A 215 17.50 7.05 9.44
N ALA A 216 18.06 5.85 9.65
CA ALA A 216 18.12 5.21 10.97
C ALA A 216 18.85 6.06 12.04
N ALA A 217 19.81 6.90 11.64
CA ALA A 217 20.47 7.84 12.56
C ALA A 217 19.61 9.06 12.93
N ALA A 218 18.65 9.43 12.08
CA ALA A 218 17.76 10.56 12.32
C ALA A 218 16.42 10.14 12.94
N SER A 219 15.99 8.92 12.64
CA SER A 219 14.64 8.43 12.91
C SER A 219 14.60 7.46 14.08
N LEU A 220 13.52 7.51 14.85
CA LEU A 220 13.15 6.52 15.87
C LEU A 220 12.27 5.41 15.30
N TRP A 221 12.02 5.40 13.99
CA TRP A 221 11.17 4.40 13.38
C TRP A 221 11.76 2.99 13.52
N ASP A 222 13.08 2.82 13.32
CA ASP A 222 13.73 1.52 13.48
C ASP A 222 13.71 1.04 14.95
N ASP A 223 13.95 1.94 15.91
CA ASP A 223 13.74 1.66 17.33
C ASP A 223 12.28 1.23 17.63
N PHE A 224 11.31 1.91 17.01
CA PHE A 224 9.90 1.56 17.14
C PHE A 224 9.59 0.19 16.55
N LEU A 225 10.19 -0.20 15.41
CA LEU A 225 10.02 -1.55 14.87
C LEU A 225 10.53 -2.61 15.86
N VAL A 226 11.67 -2.38 16.52
CA VAL A 226 12.17 -3.30 17.55
C VAL A 226 11.28 -3.33 18.78
N PHE A 227 10.74 -2.17 19.19
CA PHE A 227 9.74 -2.13 20.25
C PHE A 227 8.49 -2.92 19.87
N HIS A 228 7.93 -2.65 18.69
CA HIS A 228 6.69 -3.24 18.20
C HIS A 228 6.79 -4.77 18.11
N TYR A 229 7.91 -5.27 17.59
CA TYR A 229 8.10 -6.71 17.39
C TYR A 229 8.78 -7.44 18.54
N MET A 230 9.50 -6.77 19.44
CA MET A 230 10.34 -7.46 20.43
C MET A 230 10.31 -6.82 21.82
N GLY A 231 9.57 -5.71 21.99
CA GLY A 231 9.38 -5.03 23.27
C GLY A 231 10.60 -4.27 23.79
N LYS A 232 11.64 -4.05 22.96
CA LYS A 232 12.82 -3.26 23.35
C LYS A 232 12.44 -1.79 23.51
N GLU A 233 12.78 -1.17 24.64
CA GLU A 233 12.54 0.26 24.86
C GLU A 233 13.31 1.12 23.82
N ILE A 234 12.65 2.18 23.34
CA ILE A 234 13.24 3.13 22.37
C ILE A 234 14.36 3.94 23.02
N ASN A 235 15.48 4.11 22.30
CA ASN A 235 16.56 5.01 22.71
C ASN A 235 16.47 6.35 21.97
N SER A 236 15.81 7.35 22.59
CA SER A 236 15.66 8.68 21.98
C SER A 236 16.93 9.54 21.96
N ASP A 237 17.95 9.18 22.75
CA ASP A 237 19.13 10.05 22.95
C ASP A 237 20.07 10.10 21.74
N SER A 238 19.95 9.14 20.82
CA SER A 238 20.81 8.99 19.63
C SER A 238 20.31 9.70 18.37
N VAL A 239 19.14 10.34 18.41
CA VAL A 239 18.55 11.03 17.25
C VAL A 239 19.42 12.20 16.79
N ASP A 240 19.90 12.16 15.55
CA ASP A 240 20.62 13.25 14.91
C ASP A 240 19.94 13.72 13.61
N LEU A 241 18.95 14.61 13.73
CA LEU A 241 18.28 15.22 12.56
C LEU A 241 19.23 16.03 11.65
N SER A 242 20.42 16.43 12.14
CA SER A 242 21.36 17.22 11.33
C SER A 242 21.95 16.43 10.17
N VAL A 243 21.94 15.09 10.27
CA VAL A 243 22.35 14.19 9.19
C VAL A 243 21.42 14.35 7.99
N LEU A 244 20.15 14.71 8.16
CA LEU A 244 19.17 14.88 7.06
C LEU A 244 19.37 16.18 6.26
N ASN A 245 20.24 17.09 6.71
CA ASN A 245 20.52 18.31 5.95
C ASN A 245 21.13 17.95 4.57
N PRO A 246 20.62 18.50 3.45
CA PRO A 246 21.08 18.18 2.10
C PRO A 246 22.60 18.34 1.87
N VAL A 247 23.26 19.22 2.64
CA VAL A 247 24.71 19.44 2.55
C VAL A 247 25.51 18.33 3.26
N SER A 248 24.95 17.71 4.31
CA SER A 248 25.57 16.66 5.11
C SER A 248 25.81 15.36 4.32
N GLY A 249 25.04 15.10 3.26
CA GLY A 249 25.19 13.93 2.40
C GLY A 249 26.45 13.91 1.52
N THR A 250 27.31 14.92 1.61
CA THR A 250 28.55 15.03 0.83
C THR A 250 29.80 14.48 1.56
N SER A 251 29.66 14.13 2.84
CA SER A 251 30.71 13.54 3.67
C SER A 251 30.39 12.08 4.01
N THR A 252 31.40 11.20 3.95
CA THR A 252 31.28 9.87 4.54
C THR A 252 31.08 10.01 6.05
N GLN A 253 29.94 9.56 6.54
CA GLN A 253 29.61 9.50 7.97
C GLN A 253 29.50 8.03 8.37
N ASP A 254 29.83 7.73 9.62
CA ASP A 254 29.71 6.39 10.18
C ASP A 254 28.47 6.36 11.07
N PHE A 255 27.47 5.58 10.67
CA PHE A 255 26.21 5.42 11.39
C PHE A 255 26.13 4.09 12.14
N SER A 256 27.25 3.37 12.28
CA SER A 256 27.29 2.05 12.93
C SER A 256 26.76 2.08 14.36
N GLU A 257 26.96 3.18 15.10
CA GLU A 257 26.43 3.34 16.46
C GLU A 257 24.91 3.46 16.48
N ALA A 258 24.31 4.22 15.56
CA ALA A 258 22.86 4.36 15.43
C ALA A 258 22.21 3.02 15.02
N ILE A 259 22.80 2.33 14.02
CA ILE A 259 22.36 1.00 13.60
C ILE A 259 22.42 0.01 14.76
N ALA A 260 23.49 0.03 15.56
CA ALA A 260 23.61 -0.85 16.72
C ALA A 260 22.62 -0.50 17.83
N ALA A 261 22.26 0.78 17.99
CA ALA A 261 21.28 1.22 18.98
C ALA A 261 19.87 0.71 18.64
N SER A 262 19.48 0.73 17.36
CA SER A 262 18.21 0.22 16.87
C SER A 262 18.24 -1.27 16.50
N ALA A 263 19.33 -1.99 16.78
CA ALA A 263 19.40 -3.43 16.52
C ALA A 263 18.62 -4.25 17.57
N PRO A 264 18.00 -5.38 17.18
CA PRO A 264 17.45 -6.37 18.10
C PRO A 264 18.46 -6.84 19.17
N GLU A 265 17.96 -7.18 20.36
CA GLU A 265 18.79 -7.87 21.35
C GLU A 265 19.09 -9.31 20.90
N THR A 266 20.32 -9.77 21.13
CA THR A 266 20.71 -11.14 20.77
C THR A 266 19.82 -12.17 21.47
N GLY A 267 19.12 -12.99 20.69
CA GLY A 267 18.24 -14.04 21.19
C GLY A 267 16.83 -13.56 21.59
N ALA A 268 16.48 -12.30 21.29
CA ALA A 268 15.09 -11.85 21.39
C ALA A 268 14.22 -12.59 20.37
N THR A 269 12.95 -12.79 20.71
CA THR A 269 11.96 -13.44 19.84
C THR A 269 11.09 -12.37 19.19
N VAL A 270 10.82 -12.54 17.90
CA VAL A 270 9.87 -11.69 17.17
C VAL A 270 8.45 -12.11 17.53
N GLU A 271 7.68 -11.17 18.04
CA GLU A 271 6.25 -11.26 18.27
C GLU A 271 5.48 -10.88 16.99
N ALA A 272 4.21 -11.27 16.92
CA ALA A 272 3.29 -10.84 15.87
C ALA A 272 2.15 -10.02 16.49
N PRO A 273 2.30 -8.70 16.65
CA PRO A 273 1.33 -7.88 17.40
C PRO A 273 -0.10 -7.91 16.85
N GLY A 274 -0.26 -8.16 15.55
CA GLY A 274 -1.56 -8.34 14.90
C GLY A 274 -2.10 -9.79 14.93
N SER A 275 -1.46 -10.72 15.63
CA SER A 275 -1.97 -12.10 15.72
C SER A 275 -3.31 -12.15 16.46
N GLY A 276 -4.23 -12.98 15.96
CA GLY A 276 -5.64 -12.95 16.34
C GLY A 276 -6.25 -14.23 16.93
N ASP A 277 -5.50 -15.33 16.98
CA ASP A 277 -5.98 -16.68 17.33
C ASP A 277 -7.34 -17.04 16.66
N ILE A 278 -7.41 -16.82 15.35
CA ILE A 278 -8.65 -16.92 14.57
C ILE A 278 -9.06 -18.40 14.42
N THR A 279 -10.34 -18.69 14.71
CA THR A 279 -10.97 -19.99 14.49
C THR A 279 -12.22 -19.82 13.63
N ILE A 280 -12.31 -20.61 12.57
CA ILE A 280 -13.50 -20.72 11.71
C ILE A 280 -14.21 -22.03 12.07
N GLY A 281 -15.50 -21.92 12.40
CA GLY A 281 -16.38 -23.05 12.71
C GLY A 281 -16.68 -23.91 11.47
N GLU A 282 -17.58 -24.88 11.64
CA GLU A 282 -18.04 -25.69 10.51
C GLU A 282 -18.73 -24.79 9.47
N VAL A 283 -18.25 -24.86 8.22
CA VAL A 283 -18.92 -24.20 7.09
C VAL A 283 -20.17 -25.00 6.75
N THR A 284 -21.32 -24.34 6.87
CA THR A 284 -22.63 -24.92 6.58
C THR A 284 -23.24 -24.28 5.35
N SER A 285 -24.10 -25.03 4.66
CA SER A 285 -24.85 -24.53 3.52
C SER A 285 -26.33 -24.87 3.65
N THR A 286 -27.20 -23.99 3.16
CA THR A 286 -28.64 -24.29 3.05
C THR A 286 -28.94 -25.38 2.02
N SER A 287 -28.05 -25.60 1.05
CA SER A 287 -28.12 -26.72 0.09
C SER A 287 -26.74 -27.21 -0.34
N TYR A 288 -26.60 -28.52 -0.54
CA TYR A 288 -25.39 -29.16 -1.06
C TYR A 288 -25.54 -29.66 -2.50
N GLU A 289 -26.72 -29.46 -3.09
CA GLU A 289 -27.03 -29.71 -4.49
C GLU A 289 -27.77 -28.47 -5.01
N LEU A 290 -27.28 -27.85 -6.07
CA LEU A 290 -27.86 -26.64 -6.66
C LEU A 290 -28.01 -26.83 -8.18
N ALA A 291 -29.15 -26.40 -8.71
CA ALA A 291 -29.29 -26.15 -10.15
C ALA A 291 -28.56 -24.84 -10.55
N PRO A 292 -28.28 -24.62 -11.85
CA PRO A 292 -27.51 -23.45 -12.31
C PRO A 292 -28.10 -22.08 -11.94
N ASP A 293 -29.42 -21.99 -11.72
CA ASP A 293 -30.15 -20.77 -11.37
C ASP A 293 -30.55 -20.70 -9.89
N GLU A 294 -30.03 -21.62 -9.07
CA GLU A 294 -30.28 -21.67 -7.63
C GLU A 294 -29.12 -21.08 -6.82
N THR A 295 -29.45 -20.60 -5.62
CA THR A 295 -28.52 -19.99 -4.67
C THR A 295 -28.58 -20.79 -3.37
N ALA A 296 -27.43 -20.95 -2.70
CA ALA A 296 -27.35 -21.40 -1.31
C ALA A 296 -26.69 -20.34 -0.44
N THR A 297 -27.18 -20.19 0.78
CA THR A 297 -26.50 -19.39 1.78
C THR A 297 -25.42 -20.25 2.44
N ILE A 298 -24.17 -19.83 2.29
CA ILE A 298 -23.01 -20.41 2.96
C ILE A 298 -22.78 -19.61 4.23
N SER A 299 -22.55 -20.27 5.36
CA SER A 299 -22.28 -19.58 6.63
C SER A 299 -21.31 -20.34 7.53
N ALA A 300 -20.58 -19.59 8.36
CA ALA A 300 -19.71 -20.12 9.40
C ALA A 300 -19.64 -19.14 10.57
N ASP A 301 -19.52 -19.67 11.79
CA ASP A 301 -19.17 -18.87 12.95
C ASP A 301 -17.66 -18.64 12.96
N VAL A 302 -17.26 -17.37 13.02
CA VAL A 302 -15.86 -16.96 13.15
C VAL A 302 -15.64 -16.44 14.55
N SER A 303 -14.53 -16.82 15.17
CA SER A 303 -14.11 -16.31 16.48
C SER A 303 -12.63 -15.97 16.47
N GLY A 304 -12.25 -14.97 17.26
CA GLY A 304 -10.89 -14.46 17.32
C GLY A 304 -10.85 -12.95 17.55
N THR A 305 -9.67 -12.39 17.42
CA THR A 305 -9.38 -10.95 17.45
C THR A 305 -8.57 -10.59 16.22
N ASN A 306 -8.36 -9.30 15.94
CA ASN A 306 -7.51 -8.82 14.83
C ASN A 306 -7.84 -9.46 13.47
N ILE A 307 -9.13 -9.68 13.20
CA ILE A 307 -9.57 -10.24 11.93
C ILE A 307 -9.54 -9.10 10.91
N GLY A 308 -8.60 -9.18 9.97
CA GLY A 308 -8.45 -8.20 8.89
C GLY A 308 -9.57 -8.35 7.87
N TYR A 309 -9.44 -9.36 7.02
CA TYR A 309 -10.42 -9.68 5.98
C TYR A 309 -10.89 -11.12 6.12
N VAL A 310 -12.13 -11.37 5.74
CA VAL A 310 -12.65 -12.72 5.52
C VAL A 310 -12.98 -12.82 4.04
N PHE A 311 -12.57 -13.91 3.42
CA PHE A 311 -12.91 -14.22 2.03
C PHE A 311 -13.30 -15.68 1.92
N TYR A 312 -14.04 -16.01 0.88
CA TYR A 312 -14.24 -17.38 0.46
C TYR A 312 -13.58 -17.60 -0.90
N TYR A 313 -13.27 -18.85 -1.21
CA TYR A 313 -12.93 -19.27 -2.56
C TYR A 313 -13.66 -20.58 -2.87
N VAL A 314 -13.96 -20.80 -4.14
CA VAL A 314 -14.65 -22.00 -4.63
C VAL A 314 -13.77 -22.71 -5.64
N SER A 315 -13.63 -24.02 -5.45
CA SER A 315 -12.96 -24.90 -6.41
C SER A 315 -13.94 -25.95 -6.96
N TYR A 316 -13.96 -26.12 -8.28
CA TYR A 316 -14.67 -27.22 -8.94
C TYR A 316 -13.75 -28.42 -9.08
N TYR A 317 -14.19 -29.59 -8.63
CA TYR A 317 -13.46 -30.84 -8.81
C TYR A 317 -13.88 -31.54 -10.12
N SER A 318 -12.92 -31.83 -10.99
CA SER A 318 -13.10 -32.66 -12.18
C SER A 318 -12.68 -34.09 -11.86
N GLU A 319 -13.63 -35.03 -11.87
CA GLU A 319 -13.33 -36.46 -11.69
C GLU A 319 -12.52 -37.05 -12.85
N ASP A 320 -12.76 -36.58 -14.07
CA ASP A 320 -12.09 -37.07 -15.28
C ASP A 320 -10.59 -36.72 -15.27
N ASP A 321 -10.26 -35.53 -14.75
CA ASP A 321 -8.90 -35.01 -14.71
C ASP A 321 -8.22 -35.18 -13.33
N ASP A 322 -8.97 -35.64 -12.32
CA ASP A 322 -8.54 -35.72 -10.91
C ASP A 322 -7.89 -34.39 -10.44
N SER A 323 -8.58 -33.28 -10.71
CA SER A 323 -8.04 -31.92 -10.50
C SER A 323 -9.09 -30.93 -10.03
N TYR A 324 -8.62 -29.81 -9.47
CA TYR A 324 -9.45 -28.71 -8.98
C TYR A 324 -9.22 -27.45 -9.82
N LEU A 325 -10.31 -26.84 -10.27
CA LEU A 325 -10.32 -25.50 -10.88
C LEU A 325 -10.77 -24.49 -9.82
N MET A 326 -9.90 -23.56 -9.43
CA MET A 326 -10.31 -22.36 -8.70
C MET A 326 -11.17 -21.51 -9.62
N ALA A 327 -12.39 -21.20 -9.20
CA ALA A 327 -13.37 -20.60 -10.10
C ALA A 327 -14.02 -19.33 -9.60
N ASP A 328 -14.03 -19.13 -8.29
CA ASP A 328 -14.62 -17.95 -7.66
C ASP A 328 -13.87 -17.63 -6.37
N MET A 329 -13.78 -16.34 -6.05
CA MET A 329 -13.21 -15.83 -4.82
C MET A 329 -13.83 -14.46 -4.54
N GLU A 330 -14.23 -14.22 -3.30
CA GLU A 330 -14.80 -12.92 -2.91
C GLU A 330 -14.51 -12.59 -1.45
N PHE A 331 -14.32 -11.31 -1.16
CA PHE A 331 -14.36 -10.83 0.21
C PHE A 331 -15.77 -10.92 0.78
N LEU A 332 -15.88 -11.41 2.01
CA LEU A 332 -17.12 -11.32 2.77
C LEU A 332 -17.24 -9.93 3.39
N SER A 333 -18.37 -9.28 3.14
CA SER A 333 -18.69 -7.99 3.73
C SER A 333 -19.01 -8.15 5.22
N SER A 334 -18.49 -7.23 6.04
CA SER A 334 -18.94 -7.03 7.40
C SER A 334 -20.25 -6.23 7.44
N GLU A 335 -20.94 -6.19 8.59
CA GLU A 335 -22.17 -5.38 8.74
C GLU A 335 -21.91 -3.89 8.54
N THR A 336 -20.72 -3.44 8.92
CA THR A 336 -20.23 -2.07 8.79
C THR A 336 -18.86 -2.07 8.16
N SER A 337 -18.57 -1.09 7.31
CA SER A 337 -17.22 -0.88 6.76
C SER A 337 -16.74 0.53 7.13
N LYS A 338 -15.44 0.69 7.25
CA LYS A 338 -14.78 1.99 7.43
C LYS A 338 -14.14 2.42 6.12
N GLU A 339 -13.98 3.74 5.97
CA GLU A 339 -13.29 4.34 4.84
C GLU A 339 -12.33 5.42 5.34
N ILE A 340 -11.04 5.29 5.03
CA ILE A 340 -10.01 6.28 5.36
C ILE A 340 -9.15 6.52 4.14
N GLY A 341 -9.12 7.77 3.67
CA GLY A 341 -8.34 8.15 2.48
C GLY A 341 -8.84 7.52 1.17
N GLY A 342 -10.09 7.04 1.11
CA GLY A 342 -10.61 6.27 -0.03
C GLY A 342 -10.31 4.77 0.03
N SER A 343 -9.54 4.32 1.02
CA SER A 343 -9.36 2.88 1.29
C SER A 343 -10.53 2.39 2.15
N VAL A 344 -11.28 1.43 1.62
CA VAL A 344 -12.41 0.79 2.32
C VAL A 344 -11.94 -0.51 2.96
N TYR A 345 -12.32 -0.75 4.21
CA TYR A 345 -11.95 -1.95 4.95
C TYR A 345 -13.07 -2.39 5.91
N PRO A 346 -13.16 -3.69 6.24
CA PRO A 346 -14.24 -4.21 7.07
C PRO A 346 -14.08 -3.78 8.53
N ASP A 347 -15.22 -3.56 9.18
CA ASP A 347 -15.33 -3.41 10.63
C ASP A 347 -16.16 -4.56 11.19
N TRP A 348 -15.48 -5.50 11.84
CA TRP A 348 -16.08 -6.70 12.45
C TRP A 348 -16.64 -6.44 13.85
N GLY A 349 -16.55 -5.19 14.35
CA GLY A 349 -16.98 -4.80 15.69
C GLY A 349 -16.05 -5.30 16.80
N GLU A 350 -16.45 -5.04 18.05
CA GLU A 350 -15.68 -5.42 19.25
C GLU A 350 -15.94 -6.87 19.69
N GLU A 351 -16.94 -7.54 19.08
CA GLU A 351 -17.31 -8.91 19.43
C GLU A 351 -16.25 -9.88 18.91
N THR A 352 -15.75 -10.76 19.79
CA THR A 352 -14.76 -11.78 19.42
C THR A 352 -15.38 -12.98 18.71
N THR A 353 -16.68 -12.94 18.41
CA THR A 353 -17.41 -14.00 17.74
C THR A 353 -18.56 -13.41 16.93
N PHE A 354 -18.62 -13.75 15.65
CA PHE A 354 -19.66 -13.33 14.72
C PHE A 354 -19.90 -14.41 13.67
N THR A 355 -21.07 -14.40 13.06
CA THR A 355 -21.39 -15.30 11.95
C THR A 355 -21.16 -14.56 10.64
N VAL A 356 -20.35 -15.14 9.76
CA VAL A 356 -20.28 -14.68 8.37
C VAL A 356 -21.23 -15.50 7.52
N SER A 357 -21.89 -14.85 6.56
CA SER A 357 -22.74 -15.54 5.60
C SER A 357 -22.75 -14.83 4.26
N THR A 358 -22.81 -15.60 3.18
CA THR A 358 -23.01 -15.07 1.83
C THR A 358 -23.97 -15.96 1.04
N ASP A 359 -24.71 -15.34 0.13
CA ASP A 359 -25.56 -16.04 -0.82
C ASP A 359 -24.74 -16.37 -2.06
N TRP A 360 -24.47 -17.65 -2.28
CA TRP A 360 -23.62 -18.14 -3.36
C TRP A 360 -24.42 -18.84 -4.46
N SER A 361 -24.05 -18.61 -5.72
CA SER A 361 -24.59 -19.30 -6.89
C SER A 361 -23.47 -19.95 -7.70
N PRO A 362 -23.70 -21.11 -8.37
CA PRO A 362 -22.68 -21.81 -9.13
C PRO A 362 -22.39 -21.15 -10.50
N THR A 363 -22.13 -19.85 -10.50
CA THR A 363 -21.86 -19.04 -11.70
C THR A 363 -20.36 -19.04 -12.01
N VAL A 364 -20.02 -19.21 -13.29
CA VAL A 364 -18.65 -19.10 -13.81
C VAL A 364 -18.62 -18.24 -15.07
N TYR A 365 -17.53 -17.51 -15.26
CA TYR A 365 -17.40 -16.53 -16.35
C TYR A 365 -16.49 -17.06 -17.47
N TYR A 366 -16.86 -16.73 -18.71
CA TYR A 366 -16.09 -17.04 -19.91
C TYR A 366 -16.01 -15.81 -20.81
N LEU A 367 -14.83 -15.57 -21.40
CA LEU A 367 -14.70 -14.70 -22.57
C LEU A 367 -15.14 -15.48 -23.80
N ASN A 368 -15.93 -14.84 -24.65
CA ASN A 368 -16.37 -15.40 -25.93
C ASN A 368 -16.07 -14.38 -27.04
N ASP A 369 -15.33 -14.79 -28.06
CA ASP A 369 -14.97 -13.95 -29.22
C ASP A 369 -15.93 -14.11 -30.43
N GLY A 370 -17.04 -14.82 -30.22
CA GLY A 370 -18.02 -15.23 -31.23
C GLY A 370 -17.76 -16.62 -31.82
N VAL A 371 -16.62 -17.25 -31.52
CA VAL A 371 -16.23 -18.57 -32.03
C VAL A 371 -15.73 -19.49 -30.92
N ASP A 372 -14.79 -19.00 -30.10
CA ASP A 372 -14.14 -19.72 -29.03
C ASP A 372 -14.55 -19.16 -27.65
N GLU A 373 -14.50 -20.03 -26.63
CA GLU A 373 -14.75 -19.67 -25.23
C GLU A 373 -13.51 -19.94 -24.39
N ALA A 374 -13.16 -19.00 -23.53
CA ALA A 374 -12.05 -19.12 -22.58
C ALA A 374 -12.54 -18.79 -21.17
N PHE A 375 -12.28 -19.68 -20.21
CA PHE A 375 -12.62 -19.45 -18.80
C PHE A 375 -11.88 -18.22 -18.25
N ILE A 376 -12.59 -17.43 -17.44
CA ILE A 376 -12.02 -16.29 -16.71
C ILE A 376 -12.16 -16.57 -15.22
N TYR A 377 -11.04 -16.48 -14.51
CA TYR A 377 -11.04 -16.35 -13.06
C TYR A 377 -11.11 -14.86 -12.70
N LEU A 378 -12.20 -14.45 -12.07
CA LEU A 378 -12.33 -13.11 -11.51
C LEU A 378 -11.86 -13.17 -10.05
N GLU A 379 -10.88 -12.33 -9.71
CA GLU A 379 -10.33 -12.21 -8.37
C GLU A 379 -10.52 -10.77 -7.89
N PRO A 380 -11.04 -10.54 -6.68
CA PRO A 380 -11.16 -9.19 -6.14
C PRO A 380 -9.76 -8.66 -5.80
N GLU A 381 -9.41 -7.49 -6.35
CA GLU A 381 -8.15 -6.83 -6.02
C GLU A 381 -8.26 -6.05 -4.68
N ILE A 382 -9.42 -5.46 -4.38
CA ILE A 382 -9.62 -4.55 -3.24
C ILE A 382 -10.96 -4.86 -2.56
N TYR A 383 -11.00 -4.80 -1.23
CA TYR A 383 -12.24 -4.91 -0.46
C TYR A 383 -13.17 -3.72 -0.68
N GLY A 384 -14.48 -3.97 -0.73
CA GLY A 384 -15.50 -2.91 -0.72
C GLY A 384 -15.77 -2.25 -2.07
N VAL A 385 -15.05 -2.63 -3.14
CA VAL A 385 -15.35 -2.23 -4.51
C VAL A 385 -16.24 -3.31 -5.15
N THR A 386 -17.41 -2.92 -5.64
CA THR A 386 -18.28 -3.87 -6.36
C THR A 386 -17.89 -3.90 -7.84
N TYR A 387 -18.13 -4.99 -8.56
CA TYR A 387 -17.85 -5.09 -10.01
C TYR A 387 -18.60 -4.03 -10.87
N GLU A 388 -19.60 -3.34 -10.31
CA GLU A 388 -20.31 -2.24 -10.99
C GLU A 388 -19.58 -0.89 -10.90
N GLU A 389 -18.55 -0.79 -10.06
CA GLU A 389 -17.64 0.36 -9.89
C GLU A 389 -16.25 -0.01 -10.42
#